data_AF-A0A7G2S0T1-F1
#
_entry.id   AF-A0A7G2S0T1-F1
#
_cell.length_a   1.000
_cell.length_b   1.000
_cell.length_c   1.000
_cell.angle_alpha   90.00
_cell.angle_beta   90.00
_cell.angle_gamma   90.00
#
_symmetry.space_group_name_H-M   'P 1'
#
loop_
_entity.id
_entity.type
_entity.pdbx_description
1 polymer ?
#
loop_
_entity_poly.entity_id
_entity_poly.type
_entity_poly.pdbx_seq_one_letter_code
_entity_poly.pdbx_strand_id
1 'polypeptide(L)'
;MITYLYWFLVAVLVIGALFGIGVRLGKWKPALIIAAVIWLVATLAYYFWLEQIFVKRFGGTMNIKVPEEQYHIGATWKGDNLWIQNYNPETNECIFQEYSRGNMLEGKVVLKNCDPLQGTGMVLPKDPALK
;
A
#
# COMPACT_ATOMS: atom_id res chain seq x y z
N MET A 1 1.15 14.04 -10.39
CA MET A 1 0.88 13.19 -9.21
C MET A 1 2.12 13.15 -8.35
N ILE A 2 1.99 13.26 -7.02
CA ILE A 2 3.14 13.40 -6.10
C ILE A 2 4.13 12.23 -6.20
N THR A 3 3.62 11.02 -6.43
CA THR A 3 4.44 9.81 -6.62
C THR A 3 5.42 9.95 -7.80
N TYR A 4 4.96 10.46 -8.95
CA TYR A 4 5.85 10.67 -10.11
C TYR A 4 6.86 11.77 -9.88
N LEU A 5 6.48 12.85 -9.19
CA LEU A 5 7.40 13.92 -8.84
C LEU A 5 8.52 13.42 -7.93
N TYR A 6 8.18 12.61 -6.93
CA TYR A 6 9.16 11.99 -6.03
C TYR A 6 10.20 11.16 -6.81
N TRP A 7 9.74 10.22 -7.65
CA TRP A 7 10.64 9.37 -8.43
C TRP A 7 11.45 10.14 -9.47
N PHE A 8 10.88 11.19 -10.05
CA PHE A 8 11.62 12.11 -10.91
C PHE A 8 12.76 12.80 -10.16
N LEU A 9 12.52 13.33 -8.95
CA LEU A 9 13.56 13.96 -8.15
C LEU A 9 14.64 12.97 -7.72
N VAL A 10 14.27 11.73 -7.37
CA VAL A 10 15.23 10.66 -7.07
C VAL A 10 16.12 10.37 -8.29
N ALA A 11 15.53 10.28 -9.50
CA ALA A 11 16.28 10.07 -10.73
C ALA A 11 17.26 11.23 -11.01
N VAL A 12 16.81 12.49 -10.81
CA VAL A 12 17.68 13.67 -10.94
C VAL A 12 18.86 13.61 -9.96
N LEU A 13 18.63 13.22 -8.70
CA LEU A 13 19.70 13.07 -7.71
C LEU A 13 20.70 11.97 -8.09
N VAL A 14 20.21 10.82 -8.56
CA VAL A 14 21.06 9.70 -9.00
C VAL A 14 21.90 10.10 -10.21
N ILE A 15 21.28 10.68 -11.24
CA ILE A 15 21.98 11.15 -12.44
C ILE A 15 22.97 12.26 -12.08
N GLY A 16 22.59 13.18 -11.19
CA GLY A 16 23.45 14.24 -10.68
C GLY A 16 24.69 13.70 -9.96
N ALA A 17 24.54 12.65 -9.14
CA ALA A 17 25.66 11.99 -8.46
C ALA A 17 26.60 11.30 -9.45
N LEU A 18 26.05 10.59 -10.45
CA LEU A 18 26.83 9.91 -11.48
C LEU A 18 27.60 10.91 -12.36
N PHE A 19 26.95 11.99 -12.78
CA PHE A 19 27.58 13.03 -13.60
C PHE A 19 28.61 13.84 -12.78
N GLY A 20 28.24 14.29 -11.60
CA GLY A 20 29.10 15.11 -10.75
C GLY A 20 30.34 14.36 -10.25
N ILE A 21 30.21 13.11 -9.81
CA ILE A 21 31.32 12.35 -9.22
C ILE A 21 31.99 11.45 -10.27
N GLY A 22 31.21 10.79 -11.12
CA GLY A 22 31.73 9.90 -12.14
C GLY A 22 32.39 10.65 -13.28
N VAL A 23 31.65 11.54 -13.95
CA VAL A 23 32.15 12.27 -15.14
C VAL A 23 33.07 13.41 -14.74
N ARG A 24 32.61 14.33 -13.89
CA ARG A 24 33.37 15.57 -13.60
C ARG A 24 34.58 15.35 -12.69
N LEU A 25 34.51 14.42 -11.74
CA LEU A 25 35.64 14.09 -10.85
C LEU A 25 36.40 12.82 -11.28
N GLY A 26 35.95 12.12 -12.33
CA GLY A 26 36.59 10.89 -12.83
C GLY A 26 36.47 9.68 -11.88
N LYS A 27 35.70 9.78 -10.80
CA LYS A 27 35.64 8.76 -9.73
C LYS A 27 34.39 7.89 -9.85
N TRP A 28 34.41 6.95 -10.80
CA TRP A 28 33.26 6.08 -11.07
C TRP A 28 32.88 5.13 -9.93
N LYS A 29 33.85 4.54 -9.22
CA LYS A 29 33.57 3.63 -8.10
C LYS A 29 32.72 4.29 -7.00
N PRO A 30 33.13 5.42 -6.40
CA PRO A 30 32.31 6.08 -5.39
C PRO A 30 31.02 6.67 -5.96
N ALA A 31 31.01 7.12 -7.21
CA ALA A 31 29.78 7.61 -7.86
C ALA A 31 28.69 6.53 -7.90
N LEU A 32 29.04 5.31 -8.30
CA LEU A 32 28.11 4.17 -8.34
C LEU A 32 27.61 3.79 -6.95
N ILE A 33 28.50 3.76 -5.95
CA ILE A 33 28.13 3.45 -4.56
C ILE A 33 27.14 4.49 -4.04
N ILE A 34 27.42 5.78 -4.21
CA ILE A 34 26.55 6.87 -3.75
C ILE A 34 25.20 6.83 -4.48
N ALA A 35 25.20 6.64 -5.80
CA ALA A 35 23.97 6.51 -6.58
C ALA A 35 23.11 5.34 -6.10
N ALA A 36 23.71 4.18 -5.85
CA ALA A 36 23.01 3.01 -5.32
C ALA A 36 22.43 3.27 -3.93
N VAL A 37 23.19 3.93 -3.04
CA VAL A 37 22.71 4.30 -1.70
C VAL A 37 21.54 5.28 -1.77
N ILE A 38 21.61 6.31 -2.62
CA ILE A 38 20.52 7.28 -2.81
C ILE A 38 19.26 6.55 -3.28
N TRP A 39 19.38 5.72 -4.32
CA TRP A 39 18.25 4.98 -4.86
C TRP A 39 17.64 4.01 -3.83
N LEU A 40 18.48 3.29 -3.09
CA LEU A 40 18.04 2.34 -2.07
C LEU A 40 17.32 3.05 -0.92
N VAL A 41 17.91 4.11 -0.36
CA VAL A 41 17.31 4.88 0.74
C VAL A 41 16.01 5.53 0.31
N ALA A 42 15.95 6.08 -0.91
CA ALA A 42 14.71 6.63 -1.47
C ALA A 42 13.63 5.55 -1.61
N THR A 43 13.98 4.38 -2.15
CA THR A 43 13.03 3.27 -2.30
C THR A 43 12.50 2.79 -0.95
N LEU A 44 13.38 2.63 0.04
CA LEU A 44 12.99 2.25 1.40
C LEU A 44 12.09 3.32 2.04
N ALA A 45 12.44 4.60 1.93
CA ALA A 45 11.62 5.69 2.44
C ALA A 45 10.25 5.75 1.76
N TYR A 46 10.20 5.48 0.45
CA TYR A 46 8.94 5.43 -0.29
C TYR A 46 8.04 4.30 0.22
N TYR A 47 8.55 3.07 0.24
CA TYR A 47 7.79 1.88 0.60
C TYR A 47 7.37 1.86 2.08
N PHE A 48 8.30 2.16 2.99
CA PHE A 48 8.04 2.08 4.44
C PHE A 48 7.37 3.33 5.02
N TRP A 49 7.20 4.42 4.26
CA TRP A 49 6.64 5.65 4.82
C TRP A 49 5.82 6.49 3.86
N LEU A 50 6.36 6.86 2.71
CA LEU A 50 5.75 7.90 1.87
C LEU A 50 4.55 7.43 1.07
N GLU A 51 4.47 6.17 0.65
CA GLU A 51 3.38 5.69 -0.22
C GLU A 51 1.99 6.00 0.38
N GLN A 52 1.73 5.58 1.62
CA GLN A 52 0.44 5.83 2.27
C GLN A 52 0.19 7.32 2.55
N ILE A 53 1.24 8.08 2.89
CA ILE A 53 1.13 9.52 3.10
C ILE A 53 0.76 10.22 1.79
N PHE A 54 1.38 9.83 0.69
CA PHE A 54 1.12 10.38 -0.63
C PHE A 54 -0.31 10.12 -1.05
N VAL A 55 -0.78 8.88 -0.94
CA VAL A 55 -2.16 8.51 -1.27
C VAL A 55 -3.16 9.30 -0.43
N LYS A 56 -3.00 9.27 0.90
CA LYS A 56 -3.97 9.86 1.81
C LYS A 56 -3.99 11.38 1.80
N ARG A 57 -2.82 12.04 1.73
CA ARG A 57 -2.68 13.48 1.97
C ARG A 57 -2.34 14.32 0.74
N PHE A 58 -1.75 13.72 -0.29
CA PHE A 58 -1.15 14.45 -1.41
C PHE A 58 -1.61 13.96 -2.80
N GLY A 59 -2.61 13.07 -2.87
CA GLY A 59 -3.15 12.57 -4.14
C GLY A 59 -2.19 11.64 -4.90
N GLY A 60 -1.48 10.77 -4.18
CA GLY A 60 -0.73 9.64 -4.75
C GLY A 60 -1.63 8.46 -5.11
N THR A 61 -1.03 7.35 -5.54
CA THR A 61 -1.73 6.10 -5.89
C THR A 61 -1.12 4.90 -5.19
N MET A 62 -1.98 3.99 -4.75
CA MET A 62 -1.63 2.67 -4.20
C MET A 62 -2.67 1.67 -4.72
N ASN A 63 -2.21 0.46 -5.05
CA ASN A 63 -3.05 -0.60 -5.58
C ASN A 63 -3.12 -1.75 -4.58
N ILE A 64 -4.32 -2.25 -4.34
CA ILE A 64 -4.57 -3.35 -3.41
C ILE A 64 -5.47 -4.34 -4.11
N LYS A 65 -5.09 -5.61 -4.08
CA LYS A 65 -5.90 -6.70 -4.63
C LYS A 65 -6.70 -7.32 -3.49
N VAL A 66 -8.02 -7.34 -3.64
CA VAL A 66 -8.90 -8.11 -2.75
C VAL A 66 -8.77 -9.59 -3.11
N PRO A 67 -8.64 -10.51 -2.13
CA PRO A 67 -8.62 -11.95 -2.39
C PRO A 67 -9.87 -12.42 -3.13
N GLU A 68 -9.74 -13.46 -3.96
CA GLU A 68 -10.81 -13.87 -4.89
C GLU A 68 -12.03 -14.47 -4.17
N GLU A 69 -11.82 -15.05 -3.00
CA GLU A 69 -12.84 -15.60 -2.11
C GLU A 69 -13.56 -14.54 -1.26
N GLN A 70 -13.15 -13.28 -1.39
CA GLN A 70 -13.62 -12.18 -0.55
C GLN A 70 -14.31 -11.09 -1.37
N TYR A 71 -15.41 -10.56 -0.81
CA TYR A 71 -16.14 -9.44 -1.38
C TYR A 71 -15.80 -8.16 -0.63
N HIS A 72 -15.39 -7.13 -1.35
CA HIS A 72 -15.13 -5.83 -0.75
C HIS A 72 -16.42 -5.20 -0.23
N ILE A 73 -16.43 -4.80 1.05
CA ILE A 73 -17.55 -4.07 1.66
C ILE A 73 -17.24 -2.57 1.73
N GLY A 74 -16.05 -2.23 2.24
CA GLY A 74 -15.71 -0.83 2.44
C GLY A 74 -14.26 -0.62 2.85
N ALA A 75 -13.82 0.64 2.80
CA ALA A 75 -12.49 1.04 3.20
C ALA A 75 -12.55 2.33 4.04
N THR A 76 -11.67 2.44 5.03
CA THR A 76 -11.56 3.63 5.89
C THR A 76 -10.12 3.87 6.30
N TRP A 77 -9.80 5.09 6.73
CA TRP A 77 -8.47 5.44 7.23
C TRP A 77 -8.49 5.56 8.75
N LYS A 78 -7.55 4.88 9.43
CA LYS A 78 -7.27 5.05 10.85
C LYS A 78 -5.88 5.66 11.01
N GLY A 79 -5.82 6.93 11.36
CA GLY A 79 -4.56 7.66 11.21
C GLY A 79 -4.10 7.53 9.76
N ASP A 80 -2.83 7.28 9.51
CA ASP A 80 -2.31 7.13 8.14
C ASP A 80 -2.38 5.70 7.59
N ASN A 81 -2.95 4.74 8.33
CA ASN A 81 -3.10 3.37 7.86
C ASN A 81 -4.48 3.17 7.22
N LEU A 82 -4.51 2.43 6.11
CA LEU A 82 -5.75 2.07 5.42
C LEU A 82 -6.32 0.79 6.03
N TRP A 83 -7.61 0.78 6.28
CA TRP A 83 -8.35 -0.39 6.74
C TRP A 83 -9.35 -0.78 5.67
N ILE A 84 -9.32 -2.05 5.27
CA ILE A 84 -10.26 -2.62 4.32
C ILE A 84 -11.11 -3.65 5.03
N GLN A 85 -12.42 -3.56 4.82
CA GLN A 85 -13.39 -4.55 5.24
C GLN A 85 -13.82 -5.39 4.04
N ASN A 86 -13.65 -6.69 4.17
CA ASN A 86 -14.12 -7.67 3.21
C ASN A 86 -15.06 -8.69 3.88
N TYR A 87 -15.88 -9.37 3.09
CA TYR A 87 -16.75 -10.46 3.52
C TYR A 87 -16.34 -11.76 2.84
N ASN A 88 -16.25 -12.85 3.62
CA ASN A 88 -16.12 -14.20 3.11
C ASN A 88 -17.45 -14.94 3.30
N PRO A 89 -18.16 -15.35 2.21
CA PRO A 89 -19.44 -16.04 2.32
C PRO A 89 -19.32 -17.50 2.78
N GLU A 90 -18.19 -18.16 2.54
CA GLU A 90 -17.99 -19.57 2.92
C GLU A 90 -17.91 -19.72 4.44
N THR A 91 -17.22 -18.78 5.10
CA THR A 91 -17.06 -18.80 6.56
C THR A 91 -18.04 -17.89 7.30
N ASN A 92 -18.79 -17.08 6.58
CA ASN A 92 -19.68 -16.04 7.11
C ASN A 92 -18.95 -15.04 8.04
N GLU A 93 -17.78 -14.58 7.60
CA GLU A 93 -16.90 -13.70 8.37
C GLU A 93 -16.69 -12.35 7.66
N CYS A 94 -16.72 -11.27 8.44
CA CYS A 94 -16.22 -9.97 8.00
C CYS A 94 -14.79 -9.78 8.48
N ILE A 95 -13.89 -9.56 7.53
CA ILE A 95 -12.46 -9.44 7.75
C ILE A 95 -12.07 -7.97 7.60
N PHE A 96 -11.58 -7.38 8.68
CA PHE A 96 -11.00 -6.05 8.69
C PHE A 96 -9.48 -6.21 8.68
N GLN A 97 -8.84 -5.78 7.59
CA GLN A 97 -7.41 -5.84 7.43
C GLN A 97 -6.82 -4.43 7.38
N GLU A 98 -5.83 -4.19 8.22
CA GLU A 98 -5.02 -2.98 8.19
C GLU A 98 -3.86 -3.14 7.22
N TYR A 99 -3.77 -2.23 6.26
CA TYR A 99 -2.57 -2.02 5.46
C TYR A 99 -1.77 -0.93 6.16
N SER A 100 -0.72 -1.32 6.86
CA SER A 100 0.20 -0.40 7.53
C SER A 100 1.40 -0.09 6.65
N ARG A 101 2.14 0.96 7.00
CA ARG A 101 3.28 1.41 6.20
C ARG A 101 4.32 0.31 6.03
N GLY A 102 4.69 0.02 4.79
CA GLY A 102 5.61 -1.06 4.43
C GLY A 102 5.10 -2.47 4.71
N ASN A 103 3.81 -2.65 5.01
CA ASN A 103 3.13 -3.93 5.26
C ASN A 103 3.81 -4.78 6.36
N MET A 104 4.43 -4.15 7.36
CA MET A 104 5.22 -4.88 8.37
C MET A 104 4.41 -5.36 9.56
N LEU A 105 3.48 -4.53 10.06
CA LEU A 105 2.69 -4.81 11.25
C LEU A 105 1.23 -4.48 10.93
N GLU A 106 0.53 -5.48 10.39
CA GLU A 106 -0.87 -5.35 9.97
C GLU A 106 -1.80 -5.89 11.06
N GLY A 107 -2.69 -5.05 11.57
CA GLY A 107 -3.83 -5.50 12.34
C GLY A 107 -4.82 -6.30 11.49
N LYS A 108 -5.39 -7.35 12.07
CA LYS A 108 -6.51 -8.10 11.48
C LYS A 108 -7.57 -8.34 12.54
N VAL A 109 -8.82 -8.01 12.21
CA VAL A 109 -9.99 -8.34 13.04
C VAL A 109 -10.94 -9.19 12.21
N VAL A 110 -11.38 -10.30 12.79
CA VAL A 110 -12.35 -11.21 12.15
C VAL A 110 -13.63 -11.19 12.96
N LEU A 111 -14.70 -10.69 12.37
CA LEU A 111 -16.04 -10.68 12.94
C LEU A 111 -16.80 -11.89 12.40
N LYS A 112 -17.15 -12.82 13.29
CA LYS A 112 -17.95 -14.01 12.95
C LYS A 112 -19.43 -13.69 12.90
N ASN A 113 -20.18 -14.45 12.10
CA ASN A 113 -21.61 -14.27 11.88
C ASN A 113 -21.93 -12.85 11.40
N CYS A 114 -21.16 -12.37 10.43
CA CYS A 114 -21.36 -11.04 9.90
C CYS A 114 -22.61 -10.99 9.01
N ASP A 115 -23.40 -9.94 9.16
CA ASP A 115 -24.49 -9.63 8.22
C ASP A 115 -24.13 -8.36 7.44
N PRO A 116 -23.48 -8.49 6.27
CA PRO A 116 -23.07 -7.34 5.49
C PRO A 116 -24.24 -6.57 4.85
N LEU A 117 -25.45 -7.13 4.85
CA LEU A 117 -26.62 -6.52 4.21
C LEU A 117 -27.65 -5.95 5.20
N GLN A 118 -27.45 -6.12 6.52
CA GLN A 118 -28.36 -5.67 7.57
C GLN A 118 -28.79 -4.19 7.44
N GLY A 119 -27.88 -3.31 6.96
CA GLY A 119 -28.16 -1.88 6.76
C GLY A 119 -28.77 -1.50 5.41
N THR A 120 -28.85 -2.43 4.46
CA THR A 120 -29.36 -2.19 3.09
C THR A 120 -30.78 -2.70 2.88
N GLY A 121 -31.34 -3.44 3.84
CA GLY A 121 -32.65 -4.10 3.72
C GLY A 121 -32.65 -5.30 2.77
N MET A 122 -31.49 -5.66 2.22
CA MET A 122 -31.31 -6.87 1.43
C MET A 122 -30.91 -8.04 2.34
N VAL A 123 -31.27 -9.26 1.97
CA VAL A 123 -30.90 -10.48 2.69
C VAL A 123 -29.93 -11.25 1.80
N LEU A 124 -28.79 -11.69 2.34
CA LEU A 124 -27.92 -12.60 1.60
C LEU A 124 -28.73 -13.87 1.32
N PRO A 125 -28.70 -14.41 0.09
CA PRO A 125 -29.31 -15.70 -0.15
C PRO A 125 -28.66 -16.70 0.82
N LYS A 126 -29.44 -17.22 1.77
CA LYS A 126 -29.01 -18.36 2.59
C LYS A 126 -28.67 -19.46 1.61
N ASP A 127 -27.41 -19.87 1.57
CA ASP A 127 -26.99 -20.99 0.75
C ASP A 127 -27.83 -22.22 1.15
N PRO A 128 -28.67 -22.77 0.25
CA PRO A 128 -29.47 -23.96 0.56
C PRO A 128 -28.61 -25.21 0.80
N ALA A 129 -27.28 -25.14 0.59
CA ALA A 129 -26.34 -26.22 0.82
C ALA A 129 -25.86 -26.36 2.28
N LEU A 130 -26.07 -25.37 3.16
CA LEU A 130 -25.83 -25.50 4.60
C LEU A 130 -27.13 -25.91 5.31
N LYS A 131 -27.38 -27.22 5.34
CA LYS A 131 -28.34 -27.88 6.23
C LYS A 131 -27.68 -28.31 7.54
#